data_AF-A0A432GK55-F1
#
_entry.id   AF-A0A432GK55-F1
#
_cell.length_a   1.000
_cell.length_b   1.000
_cell.length_c   1.000
_cell.angle_alpha   90.00
_cell.angle_beta   90.00
_cell.angle_gamma   90.00
#
_symmetry.space_group_name_H-M   'P 1'
#
loop_
_entity.id
_entity.type
_entity.pdbx_description
1 polymer ?
#
loop_
_entity_poly.entity_id
_entity_poly.type
_entity_poly.pdbx_seq_one_letter_code
_entity_poly.pdbx_strand_id
1 'polypeptide(L)'
;MKLSVSSVIPQNPALLWLWITLLVWWSGLAGRDFFLVPALIFVGIYTYQIRNKQPSIITTKWTNSSYAKRWLISLFLVHVVLNLAITILKYYSFRWNVWDVGSYSNMLYNISQGRFYSSYLGTHNWGDHFSPSMSPLALFYLWFPSTHWVTLAKTVAYLSVPLLIHKICKESFQNKEQAWSVTVILGAAWMLFYAPALNSLYYEFQPSALAPPFILYAFLCFQRKLWLRFWFTMIVILGFKENLGAVWIGFGCFMVLATPNKKMGFFLIRCC
;
A
#
# COMPACT_ATOMS: atom_id res chain seq x y z
N MET A 1 3.79 39.99 22.96
CA MET A 1 3.50 39.37 21.66
C MET A 1 2.35 38.39 21.86
N LYS A 2 1.09 38.83 21.68
CA LYS A 2 -0.10 37.97 21.86
C LYS A 2 -0.24 37.13 20.59
N LEU A 3 0.17 35.86 20.65
CA LEU A 3 -0.20 34.87 19.65
C LEU A 3 -1.72 34.70 19.72
N SER A 4 -2.43 35.36 18.82
CA SER A 4 -3.87 35.20 18.67
C SER A 4 -4.16 33.75 18.27
N VAL A 5 -4.99 33.04 19.03
CA VAL A 5 -5.46 31.69 18.68
C VAL A 5 -6.13 31.67 17.30
N SER A 6 -6.61 32.82 16.81
CA SER A 6 -7.18 32.96 15.46
C SER A 6 -6.17 32.82 14.31
N SER A 7 -4.86 32.89 14.57
CA SER A 7 -3.84 32.62 13.53
C SER A 7 -3.48 31.14 13.40
N VAL A 8 -3.86 30.31 14.38
CA VAL A 8 -3.58 28.87 14.41
C VAL A 8 -4.74 28.07 13.81
N ILE A 9 -5.98 28.57 13.90
CA ILE A 9 -7.16 27.90 13.36
C ILE A 9 -7.32 28.26 11.87
N PRO A 10 -7.35 27.26 10.96
CA PRO A 10 -7.58 27.52 9.55
C PRO A 10 -8.94 28.20 9.34
N GLN A 11 -8.94 29.39 8.73
CA GLN A 11 -10.18 30.11 8.41
C GLN A 11 -11.03 29.40 7.34
N ASN A 12 -10.46 28.39 6.66
CA ASN A 12 -11.16 27.61 5.67
C ASN A 12 -11.72 26.30 6.27
N PRO A 13 -13.03 26.04 6.17
CA PRO A 13 -13.66 24.87 6.77
C PRO A 13 -13.07 23.55 6.27
N ALA A 14 -12.71 23.44 4.98
CA ALA A 14 -12.10 22.20 4.47
C ALA A 14 -10.72 21.95 5.11
N LEU A 15 -9.92 23.00 5.26
CA LEU A 15 -8.58 22.91 5.83
C LEU A 15 -8.65 22.57 7.32
N LEU A 16 -9.63 23.14 8.05
CA LEU A 16 -9.93 22.78 9.43
C LEU A 16 -10.27 21.30 9.57
N TRP A 17 -11.19 20.77 8.75
CA TRP A 17 -11.57 19.36 8.80
C TRP A 17 -10.44 18.42 8.38
N LEU A 18 -9.55 18.84 7.48
CA LEU A 18 -8.32 18.10 7.17
C LEU A 18 -7.40 18.02 8.40
N TRP A 19 -7.18 19.12 9.11
CA TRP A 19 -6.38 19.13 10.33
C TRP A 19 -7.01 18.30 11.45
N ILE A 20 -8.32 18.40 11.63
CA ILE A 20 -9.04 17.55 12.59
C ILE A 20 -8.86 16.08 12.22
N THR A 21 -8.97 15.73 10.94
CA THR A 21 -8.73 14.35 10.47
C THR A 21 -7.33 13.88 10.84
N LEU A 22 -6.31 14.68 10.54
CA LEU A 22 -4.91 14.35 10.85
C LEU A 22 -4.66 14.24 12.36
N LEU A 23 -5.27 15.13 13.16
CA LEU A 23 -5.13 15.13 14.62
C LEU A 23 -5.83 13.93 15.27
N VAL A 24 -7.07 13.63 14.88
CA VAL A 24 -7.81 12.46 15.36
C VAL A 24 -7.07 11.18 14.95
N TRP A 25 -6.57 11.12 13.73
CA TRP A 25 -5.78 9.99 13.24
C TRP A 25 -4.47 9.82 14.01
N TRP A 26 -3.70 10.90 14.23
CA TRP A 26 -2.42 10.85 14.95
C TRP A 26 -2.59 10.54 16.44
N SER A 27 -3.61 11.12 17.08
CA SER A 27 -3.86 10.93 18.51
C SER A 27 -4.51 9.58 18.85
N GLY A 28 -5.13 8.91 17.87
CA GLY A 28 -5.92 7.70 18.11
C GLY A 28 -7.18 7.94 18.96
N LEU A 29 -7.59 9.21 19.13
CA LEU A 29 -8.78 9.57 19.90
C LEU A 29 -10.03 8.91 19.30
N ALA A 30 -10.85 8.33 20.18
CA ALA A 30 -12.11 7.65 19.83
C ALA A 30 -12.00 6.35 19.01
N GLY A 31 -10.80 5.76 18.91
CA GLY A 31 -10.59 4.45 18.29
C GLY A 31 -10.58 4.48 16.76
N ARG A 32 -10.39 3.31 16.13
CA ARG A 32 -10.29 3.19 14.67
C ARG A 32 -11.60 3.57 13.95
N ASP A 33 -12.77 3.44 14.55
CA ASP A 33 -13.99 3.64 13.75
C ASP A 33 -14.34 5.13 13.56
N PHE A 34 -13.86 6.01 14.44
CA PHE A 34 -14.18 7.44 14.40
C PHE A 34 -13.29 8.27 13.46
N PHE A 35 -12.15 7.76 12.98
CA PHE A 35 -11.27 8.55 12.09
C PHE A 35 -11.90 8.83 10.72
N LEU A 36 -12.87 8.02 10.27
CA LEU A 36 -13.50 8.18 8.97
C LEU A 36 -14.43 9.39 8.93
N VAL A 37 -15.04 9.76 10.05
CA VAL A 37 -16.05 10.84 10.11
C VAL A 37 -15.46 12.19 9.68
N PRO A 38 -14.37 12.72 10.29
CA PRO A 38 -13.80 13.99 9.86
C PRO A 38 -13.23 13.92 8.43
N ALA A 39 -12.71 12.75 8.01
CA ALA A 39 -12.22 12.53 6.65
C ALA A 39 -13.34 12.62 5.61
N LEU A 40 -14.49 11.99 5.87
CA LEU A 40 -15.66 12.03 4.99
C LEU A 40 -16.25 13.44 4.90
N ILE A 41 -16.28 14.18 6.01
CA ILE A 41 -16.71 15.59 6.03
C ILE A 41 -15.76 16.44 5.17
N PHE A 42 -14.44 16.26 5.34
CA PHE A 42 -13.45 16.91 4.48
C PHE A 42 -13.67 16.60 3.00
N VAL A 43 -13.83 15.32 2.64
CA VAL A 43 -14.07 14.89 1.25
C VAL A 43 -15.38 15.49 0.72
N GLY A 44 -16.44 15.53 1.50
CA GLY A 44 -17.72 16.13 1.13
C GLY A 44 -17.61 17.63 0.85
N ILE A 45 -16.97 18.39 1.74
CA ILE A 45 -16.76 19.84 1.56
C ILE A 45 -15.86 20.10 0.34
N TYR A 46 -14.79 19.32 0.20
CA TYR A 46 -13.84 19.51 -0.90
C TYR A 46 -14.44 19.14 -2.26
N THR A 47 -15.21 18.06 -2.35
CA THR A 47 -15.93 17.69 -3.57
C THR A 47 -16.99 18.73 -3.95
N TYR A 48 -17.69 19.31 -2.97
CA TYR A 48 -18.60 20.44 -3.19
C TYR A 48 -17.88 21.68 -3.74
N GLN A 49 -16.73 22.04 -3.16
CA GLN A 49 -15.91 23.16 -3.63
C GLN A 49 -15.42 22.95 -5.08
N ILE A 50 -14.97 21.74 -5.43
CA ILE A 50 -14.55 21.40 -6.80
C ILE A 50 -15.73 21.52 -7.76
N ARG A 51 -16.90 20.98 -7.41
CA ARG A 51 -18.12 21.08 -8.25
C ARG A 51 -18.52 22.52 -8.52
N ASN A 52 -18.36 23.39 -7.52
CA ASN A 52 -18.67 24.81 -7.62
C ASN A 52 -17.50 25.66 -8.17
N LYS A 53 -16.47 25.04 -8.74
CA LYS A 53 -15.29 25.69 -9.34
C LYS A 53 -14.58 26.68 -8.39
N GLN A 54 -14.67 26.46 -7.08
CA GLN A 54 -13.92 27.28 -6.12
C GLN A 54 -12.42 26.96 -6.19
N PRO A 55 -11.54 27.95 -5.92
CA PRO A 55 -10.10 27.75 -6.00
C PRO A 55 -9.62 26.69 -4.99
N SER A 56 -8.73 25.81 -5.45
CA SER A 56 -8.17 24.75 -4.61
C SER A 56 -7.36 25.34 -3.46
N ILE A 57 -7.69 24.93 -2.24
CA ILE A 57 -7.09 25.45 -1.01
C ILE A 57 -5.66 24.92 -0.80
N ILE A 58 -5.39 23.69 -1.24
CA ILE A 58 -4.08 23.06 -1.12
C ILE A 58 -3.28 23.38 -2.39
N THR A 59 -2.28 24.23 -2.27
CA THR A 59 -1.34 24.48 -3.37
C THR A 59 -0.27 23.40 -3.39
N THR A 60 -0.13 22.69 -4.50
CA THR A 60 0.93 21.67 -4.67
C THR A 60 2.15 22.21 -5.41
N LYS A 61 2.13 23.50 -5.79
CA LYS A 61 3.19 24.17 -6.55
C LYS A 61 4.57 24.05 -5.89
N TRP A 62 4.64 23.97 -4.57
CA TRP A 62 5.89 23.84 -3.82
C TRP A 62 6.65 22.54 -4.13
N THR A 63 5.95 21.46 -4.49
CA THR A 63 6.56 20.16 -4.81
C THR A 63 7.26 20.12 -6.18
N ASN A 64 6.98 21.12 -7.03
CA ASN A 64 7.30 21.07 -8.45
C ASN A 64 8.64 21.73 -8.81
N SER A 65 9.24 22.50 -7.89
CA SER A 65 10.55 23.10 -8.14
C SER A 65 11.63 22.01 -8.29
N SER A 66 12.63 22.24 -9.15
CA SER A 66 13.71 21.28 -9.38
C SER A 66 14.44 20.90 -8.09
N TYR A 67 14.66 21.88 -7.21
CA TYR A 67 15.23 21.68 -5.88
C TYR A 67 14.33 20.81 -5.00
N ALA A 68 13.04 21.11 -4.90
CA ALA A 68 12.10 20.32 -4.11
C ALA A 68 12.00 18.87 -4.61
N LYS A 69 11.96 18.65 -5.93
CA LYS A 69 11.98 17.31 -6.53
C LYS A 69 13.20 16.51 -6.09
N ARG A 70 14.40 17.09 -6.19
CA ARG A 70 15.64 16.44 -5.75
C ARG A 70 15.60 16.10 -4.27
N TRP A 71 15.17 17.03 -3.43
CA TRP A 71 15.05 16.79 -1.99
C TRP A 71 14.06 15.68 -1.65
N LEU A 72 12.88 15.67 -2.28
CA LEU A 72 11.88 14.63 -2.06
C LEU A 72 12.38 13.25 -2.50
N ILE A 73 13.10 13.17 -3.63
CA ILE A 73 13.74 11.93 -4.07
C ILE A 73 14.81 11.49 -3.07
N SER A 74 15.67 12.40 -2.60
CA SER A 74 16.68 12.09 -1.59
C SER A 74 16.05 11.61 -0.27
N LEU A 75 14.98 12.27 0.21
CA LEU A 75 14.23 11.84 1.39
C LEU A 75 13.62 10.44 1.20
N PHE A 76 13.06 10.16 0.03
CA PHE A 76 12.56 8.82 -0.31
C PHE A 76 13.70 7.77 -0.26
N LEU A 77 14.85 8.06 -0.87
CA LEU A 77 16.00 7.14 -0.86
C LEU A 77 16.54 6.91 0.55
N VAL A 78 16.64 7.96 1.37
CA VAL A 78 17.01 7.84 2.78
C VAL A 78 16.00 6.96 3.52
N HIS A 79 14.70 7.16 3.30
CA HIS A 79 13.66 6.34 3.91
C HIS A 79 13.75 4.87 3.46
N VAL A 80 14.06 4.60 2.19
CA VAL A 80 14.32 3.24 1.67
C VAL A 80 15.47 2.59 2.42
N VAL A 81 16.63 3.26 2.51
CA VAL A 81 17.82 2.75 3.19
C VAL A 81 17.53 2.52 4.67
N LEU A 82 16.87 3.45 5.35
CA LEU A 82 16.50 3.33 6.76
C LEU A 82 15.60 2.12 7.01
N ASN A 83 14.56 1.90 6.21
CA ASN A 83 13.65 0.76 6.42
C ASN A 83 14.31 -0.59 6.12
N LEU A 84 15.19 -0.66 5.12
CA LEU A 84 15.99 -1.86 4.86
C LEU A 84 16.94 -2.14 6.03
N ALA A 85 17.63 -1.11 6.54
CA ALA A 85 18.50 -1.24 7.70
C ALA A 85 17.71 -1.66 8.95
N ILE A 86 16.56 -1.04 9.23
CA ILE A 86 15.68 -1.41 10.36
C ILE A 86 15.22 -2.88 10.24
N THR A 87 14.89 -3.33 9.03
CA THR A 87 14.47 -4.72 8.79
C THR A 87 15.56 -5.72 9.21
N ILE A 88 16.80 -5.43 8.84
CA ILE A 88 17.98 -6.24 9.19
C ILE A 88 18.27 -6.13 10.69
N LEU A 89 18.35 -4.91 11.23
CA LEU A 89 18.65 -4.68 12.65
C LEU A 89 17.58 -5.27 13.59
N LYS A 90 16.30 -5.28 13.19
CA LYS A 90 15.23 -5.94 13.95
C LYS A 90 15.51 -7.43 14.16
N TYR A 91 16.10 -8.10 13.17
CA TYR A 91 16.47 -9.51 13.28
C TYR A 91 17.59 -9.71 14.31
N TYR A 92 18.69 -8.95 14.18
CA TYR A 92 19.81 -9.04 15.12
C TYR A 92 19.49 -8.52 16.53
N SER A 93 18.46 -7.70 16.68
CA SER A 93 17.95 -7.24 17.98
C SER A 93 16.94 -8.19 18.61
N PHE A 94 16.68 -9.36 18.00
CA PHE A 94 15.68 -10.34 18.45
C PHE A 94 14.27 -9.74 18.61
N ARG A 95 13.92 -8.77 17.76
CA ARG A 95 12.62 -8.07 17.80
C ARG A 95 11.59 -8.62 16.81
N TRP A 96 11.95 -9.60 15.98
CA TRP A 96 10.96 -10.40 15.27
C TRP A 96 10.43 -11.45 16.24
N ASN A 97 9.12 -11.49 16.43
CA ASN A 97 8.53 -12.67 17.06
C ASN A 97 8.68 -13.84 16.09
N VAL A 98 8.93 -15.00 16.67
CA VAL A 98 9.30 -16.21 15.94
C VAL A 98 8.06 -16.81 15.27
N TRP A 99 6.86 -16.53 15.76
CA TRP A 99 5.64 -17.21 15.31
C TRP A 99 5.37 -17.05 13.81
N ASP A 100 5.15 -15.82 13.34
CA ASP A 100 4.79 -15.60 11.93
C ASP A 100 6.01 -15.73 11.01
N VAL A 101 7.09 -14.99 11.30
CA VAL A 101 8.29 -14.97 10.44
C VAL A 101 8.92 -16.36 10.37
N GLY A 102 8.99 -17.08 11.51
CA GLY A 102 9.55 -18.43 11.57
C GLY A 102 8.67 -19.44 10.85
N SER A 103 7.35 -19.39 11.02
CA SER A 103 6.41 -20.30 10.34
C SER A 103 6.51 -20.17 8.81
N TYR A 104 6.40 -18.95 8.28
CA TYR A 104 6.51 -18.72 6.82
C TYR A 104 7.92 -19.00 6.29
N SER A 105 8.96 -18.75 7.07
CA SER A 105 10.33 -19.10 6.68
C SER A 105 10.54 -20.61 6.63
N ASN A 106 10.00 -21.37 7.59
CA ASN A 106 10.04 -22.83 7.59
C ASN A 106 9.25 -23.40 6.41
N MET A 107 8.07 -22.85 6.14
CA MET A 107 7.25 -23.19 4.97
C MET A 107 8.06 -23.04 3.67
N LEU A 108 8.68 -21.87 3.44
CA LEU A 108 9.47 -21.61 2.23
C LEU A 108 10.74 -22.48 2.15
N TYR A 109 11.38 -22.73 3.28
CA TYR A 109 12.52 -23.64 3.32
C TYR A 109 12.10 -25.06 2.88
N ASN A 110 11.00 -25.60 3.42
CA ASN A 110 10.50 -26.92 3.03
C ASN A 110 10.15 -26.97 1.54
N ILE A 111 9.45 -25.95 1.02
CA ILE A 111 9.13 -25.84 -0.42
C ILE A 111 10.42 -25.85 -1.25
N SER A 112 11.47 -25.17 -0.80
CA SER A 112 12.76 -25.15 -1.51
C SER A 112 13.40 -26.54 -1.61
N GLN A 113 13.16 -27.41 -0.61
CA GLN A 113 13.61 -28.80 -0.59
C GLN A 113 12.63 -29.77 -1.28
N GLY A 114 11.60 -29.26 -1.98
CA GLY A 114 10.56 -30.09 -2.60
C GLY A 114 9.59 -30.74 -1.61
N ARG A 115 9.56 -30.28 -0.35
CA ARG A 115 8.68 -30.80 0.71
C ARG A 115 7.55 -29.81 0.96
N PHE A 116 6.31 -30.29 0.86
CA PHE A 116 5.12 -29.45 1.07
C PHE A 116 4.47 -29.64 2.45
N TYR A 117 5.25 -30.06 3.45
CA TYR A 117 4.76 -30.35 4.79
C TYR A 117 5.57 -29.59 5.84
N SER A 118 4.88 -29.03 6.82
CA SER A 118 5.48 -28.35 7.98
C SER A 118 5.40 -29.28 9.19
N SER A 119 6.55 -29.76 9.67
CA SER A 119 6.63 -30.50 10.93
C SER A 119 6.26 -29.66 12.14
N TYR A 120 6.42 -28.33 12.05
CA TYR A 120 6.07 -27.39 13.10
C TYR A 120 4.55 -27.23 13.28
N LEU A 121 3.80 -27.14 12.17
CA LEU A 121 2.34 -27.00 12.19
C LEU A 121 1.59 -28.33 12.07
N GLY A 122 2.29 -29.42 11.75
CA GLY A 122 1.68 -30.74 11.56
C GLY A 122 0.75 -30.82 10.34
N THR A 123 0.92 -29.95 9.35
CA THR A 123 0.02 -29.83 8.19
C THR A 123 0.77 -29.50 6.91
N HIS A 124 0.06 -29.59 5.78
CA HIS A 124 0.56 -29.13 4.48
C HIS A 124 0.94 -27.64 4.56
N ASN A 125 1.99 -27.23 3.86
CA ASN A 125 2.51 -25.86 3.88
C ASN A 125 1.47 -24.79 3.48
N TRP A 126 0.44 -25.17 2.73
CA TRP A 126 -0.70 -24.30 2.36
C TRP A 126 -2.00 -24.61 3.12
N GLY A 127 -1.94 -25.49 4.12
CA GLY A 127 -3.11 -25.95 4.88
C GLY A 127 -3.55 -24.98 5.98
N ASP A 128 -2.62 -24.21 6.54
CA ASP A 128 -2.91 -23.17 7.55
C ASP A 128 -3.43 -21.89 6.87
N HIS A 129 -2.63 -21.33 5.95
CA HIS A 129 -3.04 -20.24 5.07
C HIS A 129 -2.78 -20.62 3.61
N PHE A 130 -3.80 -20.40 2.76
CA PHE A 130 -3.67 -20.62 1.33
C PHE A 130 -2.82 -19.51 0.70
N SER A 131 -1.51 -19.73 0.64
CA SER A 131 -0.51 -18.74 0.22
C SER A 131 0.45 -19.21 -0.89
N PRO A 132 -0.02 -19.87 -1.97
CA PRO A 132 0.86 -20.42 -3.01
C PRO A 132 1.73 -19.38 -3.73
N SER A 133 1.30 -18.11 -3.81
CA SER A 133 2.09 -17.02 -4.42
C SER A 133 3.34 -16.65 -3.64
N MET A 134 3.51 -17.16 -2.42
CA MET A 134 4.76 -17.08 -1.67
C MET A 134 5.84 -18.00 -2.22
N SER A 135 5.46 -19.11 -2.86
CA SER A 135 6.37 -20.18 -3.27
C SER A 135 7.58 -19.74 -4.11
N PRO A 136 7.49 -18.75 -5.02
CA PRO A 136 8.65 -18.24 -5.74
C PRO A 136 9.78 -17.73 -4.82
N LEU A 137 9.46 -17.24 -3.61
CA LEU A 137 10.47 -16.83 -2.63
C LEU A 137 11.31 -18.01 -2.12
N ALA A 138 10.83 -19.25 -2.24
CA ALA A 138 11.56 -20.45 -1.85
C ALA A 138 12.85 -20.63 -2.66
N LEU A 139 12.93 -20.07 -3.88
CA LEU A 139 14.16 -20.10 -4.68
C LEU A 139 15.34 -19.43 -3.96
N PHE A 140 15.09 -18.39 -3.16
CA PHE A 140 16.15 -17.73 -2.40
C PHE A 140 16.69 -18.60 -1.25
N TYR A 141 15.86 -19.52 -0.73
CA TYR A 141 16.27 -20.46 0.31
C TYR A 141 17.19 -21.58 -0.20
N LEU A 142 17.16 -21.88 -1.52
CA LEU A 142 18.16 -22.75 -2.14
C LEU A 142 19.56 -22.14 -2.12
N TRP A 143 19.65 -20.82 -2.20
CA TRP A 143 20.93 -20.13 -2.17
C TRP A 143 21.47 -20.02 -0.74
N PHE A 144 20.66 -19.48 0.18
CA PHE A 144 21.01 -19.42 1.60
C PHE A 144 19.74 -19.44 2.45
N PRO A 145 19.56 -20.44 3.34
CA PRO A 145 18.35 -20.57 4.14
C PRO A 145 18.32 -19.49 5.23
N SER A 146 17.49 -18.47 5.04
CA SER A 146 17.45 -17.31 5.93
C SER A 146 16.08 -16.66 5.98
N THR A 147 15.64 -16.29 7.18
CA THR A 147 14.39 -15.54 7.43
C THR A 147 14.42 -14.13 6.82
N HIS A 148 15.60 -13.62 6.49
CA HIS A 148 15.78 -12.29 5.88
C HIS A 148 15.04 -12.18 4.56
N TRP A 149 14.88 -13.26 3.80
CA TRP A 149 14.18 -13.21 2.50
C TRP A 149 12.73 -12.77 2.66
N VAL A 150 12.04 -13.27 3.67
CA VAL A 150 10.63 -12.96 3.96
C VAL A 150 10.47 -11.51 4.43
N THR A 151 11.35 -11.07 5.34
CA THR A 151 11.30 -9.70 5.88
C THR A 151 11.77 -8.66 4.87
N LEU A 152 12.73 -8.99 4.00
CA LEU A 152 13.13 -8.14 2.88
C LEU A 152 12.02 -8.06 1.82
N ALA A 153 11.38 -9.18 1.48
CA ALA A 153 10.31 -9.21 0.48
C ALA A 153 9.16 -8.26 0.85
N LYS A 154 8.70 -8.28 2.11
CA LYS A 154 7.64 -7.34 2.56
C LYS A 154 8.10 -5.88 2.53
N THR A 155 9.35 -5.60 2.90
CA THR A 155 9.87 -4.23 2.96
C THR A 155 10.06 -3.69 1.55
N VAL A 156 10.57 -4.50 0.62
CA VAL A 156 10.67 -4.16 -0.80
C VAL A 156 9.28 -3.95 -1.41
N ALA A 157 8.31 -4.82 -1.09
CA ALA A 157 6.93 -4.65 -1.55
C ALA A 157 6.35 -3.30 -1.10
N TYR A 158 6.48 -2.96 0.18
CA TYR A 158 6.05 -1.67 0.74
C TYR A 158 6.72 -0.47 0.05
N LEU A 159 8.05 -0.51 -0.11
CA LEU A 159 8.83 0.59 -0.68
C LEU A 159 8.63 0.75 -2.20
N SER A 160 8.17 -0.29 -2.89
CA SER A 160 7.88 -0.24 -4.33
C SER A 160 6.56 0.46 -4.68
N VAL A 161 5.64 0.60 -3.72
CA VAL A 161 4.31 1.18 -3.92
C VAL A 161 4.37 2.62 -4.47
N PRO A 162 5.12 3.56 -3.89
CA PRO A 162 5.26 4.92 -4.44
C PRO A 162 5.75 4.96 -5.90
N LEU A 163 6.61 4.01 -6.30
CA LEU A 163 7.13 3.93 -7.67
C LEU A 163 6.03 3.52 -8.65
N LEU A 164 5.14 2.61 -8.24
CA LEU A 164 3.99 2.20 -9.05
C LEU A 164 2.92 3.28 -9.09
N ILE A 165 2.66 3.96 -7.98
CA ILE A 165 1.81 5.17 -7.93
C ILE A 165 2.33 6.20 -8.93
N HIS A 166 3.64 6.45 -8.98
CA HIS A 166 4.23 7.40 -9.93
C HIS A 166 3.92 7.02 -11.39
N LYS A 167 4.06 5.73 -11.73
CA LYS A 167 3.74 5.22 -13.08
C LYS A 167 2.26 5.44 -13.41
N ILE A 168 1.35 5.13 -12.49
CA ILE A 168 -0.09 5.31 -12.67
C ILE A 168 -0.41 6.80 -12.88
N CYS A 169 0.12 7.68 -12.02
CA CYS A 169 -0.09 9.12 -12.12
C CYS A 169 0.42 9.68 -13.44
N LYS A 170 1.59 9.24 -13.91
CA LYS A 170 2.16 9.69 -15.18
C LYS A 170 1.30 9.31 -16.38
N GLU A 171 0.59 8.18 -16.33
CA GLU A 171 -0.32 7.74 -17.40
C GLU A 171 -1.73 8.33 -17.27
N SER A 172 -2.13 8.72 -16.06
CA SER A 172 -3.49 9.21 -15.79
C SER A 172 -3.64 10.73 -15.95
N PHE A 173 -2.55 11.51 -15.78
CA PHE A 173 -2.58 12.96 -15.86
C PHE A 173 -1.82 13.48 -17.08
N GLN A 174 -2.42 14.43 -17.81
CA GLN A 174 -1.77 15.10 -18.95
C GLN A 174 -0.62 16.01 -18.51
N ASN A 175 -0.78 16.71 -17.38
CA ASN A 175 0.23 17.60 -16.84
C ASN A 175 1.21 16.83 -15.94
N LYS A 176 2.49 16.81 -16.33
CA LYS A 176 3.57 16.14 -15.59
C LYS A 176 3.75 16.68 -14.18
N GLU A 177 3.55 17.98 -13.97
CA GLU A 177 3.67 18.60 -12.65
C GLU A 177 2.52 18.17 -11.73
N GLN A 178 1.32 18.04 -12.28
CA GLN A 178 0.18 17.51 -11.54
C GLN A 178 0.38 16.03 -11.20
N ALA A 179 0.86 15.23 -12.15
CA ALA A 179 1.20 13.82 -11.92
C ALA A 179 2.21 13.66 -10.78
N TRP A 180 3.25 14.51 -10.77
CA TRP A 180 4.26 14.53 -9.71
C TRP A 180 3.67 14.92 -8.36
N SER A 181 2.93 16.03 -8.30
CA SER A 181 2.26 16.48 -7.07
C SER A 181 1.38 15.38 -6.45
N VAL A 182 0.56 14.72 -7.26
CA VAL A 182 -0.32 13.63 -6.80
C VAL A 182 0.50 12.41 -6.35
N THR A 183 1.59 12.10 -7.06
CA THR A 183 2.54 11.04 -6.65
C THR A 183 3.10 11.30 -5.26
N VAL A 184 3.56 12.53 -5.00
CA VAL A 184 4.15 12.90 -3.70
C VAL A 184 3.10 12.80 -2.59
N ILE A 185 1.87 13.27 -2.83
CA ILE A 185 0.79 13.21 -1.85
C ILE A 185 0.42 11.75 -1.53
N LEU A 186 0.16 10.92 -2.54
CA LEU A 186 -0.23 9.52 -2.34
C LEU A 186 0.93 8.68 -1.79
N GLY A 187 2.16 8.94 -2.24
CA GLY A 187 3.37 8.30 -1.74
C GLY A 187 3.61 8.63 -0.26
N ALA A 188 3.52 9.90 0.12
CA ALA A 188 3.61 10.32 1.51
C ALA A 188 2.47 9.75 2.36
N ALA A 189 1.23 9.75 1.83
CA ALA A 189 0.10 9.12 2.49
C ALA A 189 0.38 7.64 2.78
N TRP A 190 0.80 6.87 1.78
CA TRP A 190 1.19 5.47 1.96
C TRP A 190 2.32 5.28 2.97
N MET A 191 3.37 6.09 2.85
CA MET A 191 4.62 5.89 3.57
C MET A 191 4.62 6.40 5.01
N LEU A 192 3.79 7.40 5.32
CA LEU A 192 3.88 8.17 6.58
C LEU A 192 2.54 8.34 7.31
N PHE A 193 1.40 8.25 6.61
CA PHE A 193 0.10 8.61 7.19
C PHE A 193 -0.96 7.51 7.11
N TYR A 194 -0.76 6.45 6.35
CA TYR A 194 -1.76 5.41 6.20
C TYR A 194 -1.50 4.30 7.22
N ALA A 195 -2.18 4.38 8.38
CA ALA A 195 -1.99 3.47 9.50
C ALA A 195 -2.01 1.98 9.11
N PRO A 196 -2.92 1.50 8.25
CA PRO A 196 -2.89 0.10 7.82
C PRO A 196 -1.58 -0.30 7.12
N ALA A 197 -1.04 0.55 6.24
CA ALA A 197 0.23 0.25 5.56
C ALA A 197 1.42 0.33 6.52
N LEU A 198 1.47 1.34 7.39
CA LEU A 198 2.50 1.48 8.42
C LEU A 198 2.50 0.29 9.38
N ASN A 199 1.32 -0.06 9.90
CA ASN A 199 1.18 -1.19 10.80
C ASN A 199 1.56 -2.50 10.10
N SER A 200 1.21 -2.66 8.82
CA SER A 200 1.64 -3.83 8.03
C SER A 200 3.16 -3.90 7.85
N LEU A 201 3.86 -2.77 7.75
CA LEU A 201 5.33 -2.72 7.66
C LEU A 201 5.98 -3.06 9.02
N TYR A 202 5.45 -2.49 10.11
CA TYR A 202 5.99 -2.67 11.45
C TYR A 202 5.70 -4.04 12.05
N TYR A 203 4.55 -4.62 11.71
CA TYR A 203 4.17 -5.99 12.07
C TYR A 203 5.13 -7.01 11.45
N GLU A 204 5.13 -8.22 11.98
CA GLU A 204 6.14 -9.26 11.75
C GLU A 204 6.26 -9.71 10.30
N PHE A 205 5.33 -10.51 9.83
CA PHE A 205 5.20 -10.84 8.43
C PHE A 205 3.81 -11.41 8.17
N GLN A 206 3.18 -10.95 7.10
CA GLN A 206 1.98 -11.59 6.58
C GLN A 206 2.10 -11.60 5.05
N PRO A 207 1.73 -12.69 4.37
CA PRO A 207 1.73 -12.76 2.91
C PRO A 207 0.96 -11.62 2.24
N SER A 208 -0.13 -11.15 2.86
CA SER A 208 -0.93 -10.02 2.37
C SER A 208 -0.13 -8.71 2.29
N ALA A 209 0.97 -8.55 3.03
CA ALA A 209 1.85 -7.38 2.94
C ALA A 209 2.57 -7.29 1.58
N LEU A 210 2.66 -8.40 0.83
CA LEU A 210 3.24 -8.43 -0.51
C LEU A 210 2.26 -7.96 -1.58
N ALA A 211 0.95 -8.02 -1.33
CA ALA A 211 -0.08 -7.73 -2.32
C ALA A 211 -0.11 -6.29 -2.88
N PRO A 212 0.12 -5.21 -2.09
CA PRO A 212 -0.06 -3.82 -2.56
C PRO A 212 0.61 -3.47 -3.91
N PRO A 213 1.89 -3.78 -4.17
CA PRO A 213 2.48 -3.53 -5.48
C PRO A 213 1.84 -4.35 -6.60
N PHE A 214 1.39 -5.59 -6.34
CA PHE A 214 0.69 -6.38 -7.35
C PHE A 214 -0.69 -5.79 -7.67
N ILE A 215 -1.40 -5.25 -6.67
CA ILE A 215 -2.68 -4.55 -6.89
C ILE A 215 -2.48 -3.34 -7.81
N LEU A 216 -1.46 -2.51 -7.54
CA LEU A 216 -1.16 -1.35 -8.39
C LEU A 216 -0.66 -1.76 -9.78
N TYR A 217 0.11 -2.84 -9.87
CA TYR A 217 0.55 -3.37 -11.16
C TYR A 217 -0.60 -3.95 -11.98
N ALA A 218 -1.56 -4.63 -11.34
CA ALA A 218 -2.79 -5.08 -11.98
C ALA A 218 -3.56 -3.87 -12.51
N PHE A 219 -3.67 -2.79 -11.74
CA PHE A 219 -4.29 -1.55 -12.19
C PHE A 219 -3.58 -0.94 -13.41
N LEU A 220 -2.25 -0.91 -13.42
CA LEU A 220 -1.47 -0.48 -14.60
C LEU A 220 -1.72 -1.36 -15.82
N CYS A 221 -1.73 -2.69 -15.65
CA CYS A 221 -2.01 -3.62 -16.73
C CYS A 221 -3.42 -3.43 -17.28
N PHE A 222 -4.39 -3.20 -16.39
CA PHE A 222 -5.76 -2.88 -16.73
C PHE A 222 -5.85 -1.60 -17.58
N GLN A 223 -5.24 -0.49 -17.13
CA GLN A 223 -5.22 0.79 -17.87
C GLN A 223 -4.62 0.62 -19.27
N ARG A 224 -3.56 -0.18 -19.38
CA ARG A 224 -2.87 -0.46 -20.65
C ARG A 224 -3.53 -1.56 -21.50
N LYS A 225 -4.67 -2.12 -21.07
CA LYS A 225 -5.37 -3.24 -21.72
C LYS A 225 -4.50 -4.49 -21.92
N LEU A 226 -3.51 -4.70 -21.05
CA LEU A 226 -2.62 -5.87 -21.05
C LEU A 226 -3.30 -7.04 -20.31
N TRP A 227 -4.39 -7.57 -20.90
CA TRP A 227 -5.29 -8.52 -20.23
C TRP A 227 -4.61 -9.77 -19.69
N LEU A 228 -3.67 -10.36 -20.43
CA LEU A 228 -2.93 -11.55 -19.96
C LEU A 228 -2.15 -11.26 -18.67
N ARG A 229 -1.43 -10.13 -18.63
CA ARG A 229 -0.66 -9.72 -17.45
C ARG A 229 -1.56 -9.32 -16.30
N PHE A 230 -2.68 -8.67 -16.60
CA PHE A 230 -3.72 -8.36 -15.62
C PHE A 230 -4.23 -9.63 -14.94
N TRP A 231 -4.75 -10.60 -15.69
CA TRP A 231 -5.29 -11.84 -15.15
C TRP A 231 -4.26 -12.66 -14.39
N PHE A 232 -3.04 -12.76 -14.92
CA PHE A 232 -1.95 -13.42 -14.20
C PHE A 232 -1.68 -12.74 -12.84
N THR A 233 -1.62 -11.41 -12.82
CA THR A 233 -1.41 -10.65 -11.57
C THR A 233 -2.58 -10.83 -10.60
N MET A 234 -3.82 -10.87 -11.09
CA MET A 234 -5.01 -11.10 -10.28
C MET A 234 -5.00 -12.48 -9.61
N ILE A 235 -4.57 -13.52 -10.31
CA ILE A 235 -4.40 -14.87 -9.75
C ILE A 235 -3.29 -14.87 -8.70
N VAL A 236 -2.15 -14.20 -8.97
CA VAL A 236 -1.06 -14.06 -8.00
C VAL A 236 -1.55 -13.36 -6.72
N ILE A 237 -2.42 -12.35 -6.83
CA ILE A 237 -3.00 -11.66 -5.66
C ILE A 237 -3.83 -12.63 -4.79
N LEU A 238 -4.66 -13.49 -5.39
CA LEU A 238 -5.43 -14.49 -4.64
C LEU A 238 -4.53 -15.46 -3.89
N GLY A 239 -3.41 -15.86 -4.51
CA GLY A 239 -2.47 -16.77 -3.89
C GLY A 239 -1.62 -16.15 -2.78
N PHE A 240 -1.78 -14.87 -2.42
CA PHE A 240 -1.15 -14.33 -1.21
C PHE A 240 -2.00 -14.59 0.03
N LYS A 241 -3.33 -14.47 -0.05
CA LYS A 241 -4.22 -14.68 1.09
C LYS A 241 -5.68 -14.85 0.64
N GLU A 242 -6.41 -15.72 1.32
CA GLU A 242 -7.79 -16.08 1.03
C GLU A 242 -8.76 -14.89 0.98
N ASN A 243 -8.54 -13.87 1.81
CA ASN A 243 -9.40 -12.69 1.86
C ASN A 243 -9.11 -11.64 0.76
N LEU A 244 -8.06 -11.83 -0.04
CA LEU A 244 -7.72 -10.92 -1.15
C LEU A 244 -8.65 -11.07 -2.36
N GLY A 245 -9.60 -12.00 -2.31
CA GLY A 245 -10.76 -12.02 -3.21
C GLY A 245 -11.54 -10.68 -3.21
N ALA A 246 -11.54 -9.96 -2.09
CA ALA A 246 -12.12 -8.61 -2.02
C ALA A 246 -11.51 -7.63 -3.05
N VAL A 247 -10.24 -7.83 -3.44
CA VAL A 247 -9.58 -7.03 -4.49
C VAL A 247 -10.24 -7.27 -5.85
N TRP A 248 -10.62 -8.51 -6.17
CA TRP A 248 -11.32 -8.86 -7.40
C TRP A 248 -12.68 -8.16 -7.49
N ILE A 249 -13.43 -8.18 -6.39
CA ILE A 249 -14.71 -7.47 -6.28
C ILE A 249 -14.47 -5.96 -6.47
N GLY A 250 -13.43 -5.39 -5.85
CA GLY A 250 -13.06 -3.98 -6.01
C GLY A 250 -12.78 -3.59 -7.47
N PHE A 251 -11.98 -4.39 -8.19
CA PHE A 251 -11.75 -4.20 -9.63
C PHE A 251 -13.04 -4.37 -10.44
N GLY A 252 -13.86 -5.36 -10.13
CA GLY A 252 -15.14 -5.60 -10.80
C GLY A 252 -16.10 -4.41 -10.66
N CYS A 253 -16.27 -3.89 -9.45
CA CYS A 253 -17.05 -2.69 -9.17
C CYS A 253 -16.48 -1.47 -9.91
N PHE A 254 -15.16 -1.26 -9.87
CA PHE A 254 -14.51 -0.18 -10.61
C PHE A 254 -14.79 -0.28 -12.11
N MET A 255 -14.71 -1.47 -12.69
CA MET A 255 -14.96 -1.69 -14.12
C MET A 255 -16.41 -1.41 -14.51
N VAL A 256 -17.39 -1.82 -13.70
CA VAL A 256 -18.81 -1.58 -13.97
C VAL A 256 -19.14 -0.08 -13.92
N LEU A 257 -18.55 0.65 -12.97
CA LEU A 257 -18.83 2.06 -12.74
C LEU A 257 -18.05 3.00 -13.65
N ALA A 258 -16.78 2.70 -13.92
CA ALA A 258 -15.85 3.61 -14.57
C ALA A 258 -15.54 3.26 -16.03
N THR A 259 -15.94 2.07 -16.52
CA THR A 259 -15.60 1.63 -17.88
C THR A 259 -16.80 1.08 -18.66
N PRO A 260 -16.78 1.13 -20.01
CA PRO A 260 -17.85 0.54 -20.82
C PRO A 260 -17.87 -1.00 -20.78
N ASN A 261 -16.80 -1.66 -20.29
CA ASN A 261 -16.66 -3.12 -20.24
C ASN A 261 -17.39 -3.75 -19.04
N LYS A 262 -18.69 -3.47 -18.91
CA LYS A 262 -19.52 -3.92 -17.77
C LYS A 262 -19.56 -5.44 -17.62
N LYS A 263 -19.58 -6.20 -18.72
CA LYS A 263 -19.63 -7.68 -18.70
C LYS A 263 -18.44 -8.31 -17.96
N MET A 264 -17.23 -7.81 -18.20
CA MET A 264 -16.03 -8.32 -17.53
C MET A 264 -15.97 -7.88 -16.07
N GLY A 265 -16.53 -6.71 -15.73
CA GLY A 265 -16.72 -6.30 -14.35
C GLY A 265 -17.65 -7.24 -13.57
N PHE A 266 -18.79 -7.62 -14.14
CA PHE A 266 -19.68 -8.61 -13.54
C PHE A 266 -19.05 -9.99 -13.39
N PHE A 267 -18.24 -10.42 -14.37
CA PHE A 267 -17.50 -11.68 -14.28
C PHE A 267 -16.54 -11.68 -13.07
N LEU A 268 -15.76 -10.60 -12.88
CA LEU A 268 -14.86 -10.47 -11.72
C LEU A 268 -15.59 -10.52 -10.37
N ILE A 269 -16.78 -9.91 -10.29
CA ILE A 269 -17.60 -9.92 -9.07
C ILE A 269 -18.12 -11.33 -8.76
N ARG A 270 -18.50 -12.10 -9.80
CA ARG A 270 -19.09 -13.44 -9.63
C ARG A 270 -18.06 -14.55 -9.38
N CYS A 271 -16.81 -14.35 -9.77
CA CYS A 271 -15.75 -15.35 -9.64
C CYS A 271 -15.10 -15.40 -8.25
N CYS A 272 -15.44 -14.47 -7.36
CA CYS A 272 -14.97 -14.43 -5.98
C CYS A 272 -16.06 -14.94 -5.03
#